data_AF-A0A2C1YZD4-F1
#
_entry.id   AF-A0A2C1YZD4-F1
#
_cell.length_a   1.000
_cell.length_b   1.000
_cell.length_c   1.000
_cell.angle_alpha   90.00
_cell.angle_beta   90.00
_cell.angle_gamma   90.00
#
_symmetry.space_group_name_H-M   'P 1'
#
loop_
_entity.id
_entity.type
_entity.pdbx_description
1 polymer ?
#
loop_
_entity_poly.entity_id
_entity_poly.type
_entity_poly.pdbx_seq_one_letter_code
_entity_poly.pdbx_strand_id
1 'polypeptide(L)'
;MYKVILTTRGQQFEFISSPDQSPLQAARNEFIPFPSGCRRGGCGMCKVKVMSGEYEQKLVRSHEALSDQDLENRFALACCMTIKSDLDLITIEDYEKYMQKNILEKTTK
;
A
#
# COMPACT_ATOMS: atom_id res chain seq x y z
N MET A 1 -17.76 4.75 0.01
CA MET A 1 -16.51 5.44 0.40
C MET A 1 -15.93 4.65 1.56
N TYR A 2 -14.63 4.37 1.54
CA TYR A 2 -13.95 3.55 2.55
C TYR A 2 -12.82 4.34 3.19
N LYS A 3 -12.54 4.03 4.46
CA LYS A 3 -11.45 4.63 5.21
C LYS A 3 -10.13 3.93 4.86
N VAL A 4 -9.11 4.71 4.54
CA VAL A 4 -7.77 4.21 4.25
C VAL A 4 -6.80 4.82 5.25
N ILE A 5 -6.06 3.95 5.93
CA ILE A 5 -4.94 4.30 6.79
C ILE A 5 -3.66 3.99 6.01
N LEU A 6 -2.75 4.96 5.93
CA LEU A 6 -1.46 4.82 5.24
C LEU A 6 -0.32 5.15 6.19
N THR A 7 0.56 4.19 6.42
CA THR A 7 1.83 4.38 7.12
C THR A 7 2.95 4.60 6.10
N THR A 8 3.54 5.79 6.10
CA THR A 8 4.59 6.24 5.18
C THR A 8 5.56 7.19 5.89
N ARG A 9 6.86 7.04 5.67
CA ARG A 9 7.93 7.85 6.30
C ARG A 9 7.84 7.87 7.83
N GLY A 10 7.44 6.75 8.44
CA GLY A 10 7.23 6.64 9.89
C GLY A 10 6.04 7.43 10.43
N GLN A 11 5.16 7.94 9.56
CA GLN A 11 3.95 8.66 9.93
C GLN A 11 2.70 7.94 9.40
N GLN A 12 1.60 8.02 10.14
CA GLN A 12 0.32 7.46 9.74
C GLN A 12 -0.60 8.59 9.27
N PHE A 13 -1.20 8.40 8.10
CA PHE A 13 -2.16 9.31 7.50
C PHE A 13 -3.49 8.60 7.31
N GLU A 14 -4.59 9.32 7.52
CA GLU A 14 -5.93 8.78 7.39
C GLU A 14 -6.68 9.59 6.33
N PHE A 15 -7.26 8.92 5.35
CA PHE A 15 -8.02 9.56 4.29
C PHE A 15 -9.17 8.68 3.82
N ILE A 16 -10.11 9.28 3.10
CA ILE A 16 -11.25 8.58 2.53
C ILE A 16 -10.97 8.34 1.05
N SER A 17 -11.25 7.13 0.57
CA SER A 17 -11.13 6.81 -0.84
C SER A 17 -12.40 6.12 -1.35
N SER A 18 -12.79 6.47 -2.58
CA SER A 18 -13.93 5.84 -3.27
C SER A 18 -13.45 4.65 -4.12
N PRO A 19 -14.30 3.64 -4.35
CA PRO A 19 -13.97 2.51 -5.23
C PRO A 19 -13.69 2.94 -6.68
N ASP A 20 -14.20 4.10 -7.10
CA ASP A 20 -13.99 4.69 -8.44
C ASP A 20 -12.60 5.32 -8.63
N GLN A 21 -11.84 5.53 -7.55
CA GLN A 21 -10.50 6.10 -7.60
C GLN A 21 -9.48 5.20 -6.91
N SER A 22 -8.22 5.32 -7.32
CA SER A 22 -7.14 4.59 -6.65
C SER A 22 -6.79 5.25 -5.31
N PRO A 23 -6.38 4.48 -4.30
CA PRO A 23 -5.94 5.03 -3.01
C PRO A 23 -4.78 6.04 -3.16
N LEU A 24 -3.92 5.86 -4.16
CA LEU A 24 -2.91 6.86 -4.50
C LEU A 24 -3.52 8.20 -4.93
N GLN A 25 -4.61 8.20 -5.70
CA GLN A 25 -5.27 9.42 -6.15
C GLN A 25 -5.95 10.13 -4.97
N ALA A 26 -6.65 9.37 -4.12
CA ALA A 26 -7.28 9.91 -2.92
C ALA A 26 -6.25 10.53 -1.96
N ALA A 27 -5.14 9.84 -1.70
CA ALA A 27 -4.05 10.37 -0.88
C ALA A 27 -3.48 11.69 -1.43
N ARG A 28 -3.30 11.81 -2.76
CA ARG A 28 -2.81 13.05 -3.38
C ARG A 28 -3.77 14.22 -3.23
N ASN A 29 -5.08 13.97 -3.33
CA ASN A 29 -6.10 15.01 -3.19
C ASN A 29 -6.06 15.61 -1.78
N GLU A 30 -5.69 14.80 -0.79
CA GLU A 30 -5.49 15.21 0.61
C GLU A 30 -4.04 15.67 0.92
N PHE A 31 -3.21 15.88 -0.12
CA PHE A 31 -1.79 16.26 0.01
C PHE A 31 -0.93 15.32 0.85
N ILE A 32 -1.32 14.04 0.95
CA ILE A 32 -0.61 13.01 1.72
C ILE A 32 0.62 12.51 0.93
N PRO A 33 1.81 12.46 1.54
CA PRO A 33 3.03 12.02 0.87
C PRO A 33 3.01 10.51 0.57
N PHE A 34 2.75 10.16 -0.68
CA PHE A 34 2.68 8.77 -1.15
C PHE A 34 3.82 8.46 -2.13
N PRO A 35 4.63 7.41 -1.91
CA PRO A 35 5.70 7.02 -2.84
C PRO A 35 5.10 6.64 -4.21
N SER A 36 5.45 7.38 -5.26
CA SER A 36 4.84 7.19 -6.57
C SER A 36 5.75 7.59 -7.72
N GLY A 37 5.68 6.81 -8.80
CA GLY A 37 6.45 7.03 -10.02
C GLY A 37 5.55 7.06 -11.25
N CYS A 38 5.52 5.97 -12.03
CA CYS A 38 4.86 5.90 -13.33
C CYS A 38 3.32 5.99 -13.31
N ARG A 39 2.67 5.65 -12.18
CA ARG A 39 1.19 5.58 -12.00
C ARG A 39 0.45 4.68 -13.01
N ARG A 40 1.18 3.84 -13.76
CA ARG A 40 0.64 2.95 -14.81
C ARG A 40 0.84 1.47 -14.49
N GLY A 41 1.19 1.14 -13.25
CA GLY A 41 1.37 -0.25 -12.80
C GLY A 41 2.66 -0.93 -13.28
N GLY A 42 3.70 -0.16 -13.61
CA GLY A 42 4.95 -0.69 -14.20
C GLY A 42 6.25 -0.38 -13.44
N CYS A 43 6.26 0.53 -12.46
CA CYS A 43 7.51 0.97 -11.81
C CYS A 43 7.70 0.50 -10.36
N GLY A 44 6.72 -0.16 -9.75
CA GLY A 44 6.82 -0.63 -8.36
C GLY A 44 6.86 0.43 -7.25
N MET A 45 7.11 1.71 -7.52
CA MET A 45 7.18 2.73 -6.44
C MET A 45 5.90 2.89 -5.63
N CYS A 46 4.73 2.66 -6.25
CA CYS A 46 3.43 2.73 -5.57
C CYS A 46 3.09 1.43 -4.81
N LYS A 47 4.06 0.51 -4.66
CA LYS A 47 3.88 -0.77 -3.98
C LYS A 47 3.73 -0.54 -2.49
N VAL A 48 2.69 -1.15 -1.93
CA VAL A 48 2.38 -1.11 -0.52
C VAL A 48 1.99 -2.50 -0.06
N LYS A 49 2.21 -2.77 1.22
CA LYS A 49 1.66 -3.94 1.88
C LYS A 49 0.29 -3.58 2.43
N VAL A 50 -0.70 -4.43 2.15
CA VAL A 50 -2.01 -4.34 2.78
C VAL A 50 -1.95 -5.13 4.09
N MET A 51 -2.06 -4.41 5.20
CA MET A 51 -2.08 -4.95 6.56
C MET A 51 -3.47 -5.50 6.91
N SER A 52 -4.52 -4.78 6.51
CA SER A 52 -5.91 -5.16 6.75
C SER A 52 -6.84 -4.67 5.64
N GLY A 53 -7.98 -5.33 5.50
CA GLY A 53 -9.04 -4.98 4.56
C GLY A 53 -9.01 -5.74 3.22
N GLU A 54 -10.01 -5.48 2.39
CA GLU A 54 -10.20 -6.08 1.07
C GLU A 54 -9.93 -5.08 -0.05
N TYR A 55 -9.18 -5.54 -1.03
CA TYR A 55 -8.82 -4.79 -2.23
C TYR A 55 -8.79 -5.71 -3.44
N GLU A 56 -8.83 -5.10 -4.61
CA GLU A 56 -8.68 -5.79 -5.88
C GLU A 56 -7.62 -5.07 -6.71
N GLN A 57 -6.58 -5.80 -7.10
CA GLN A 57 -5.56 -5.29 -8.01
C GLN A 57 -6.12 -5.32 -9.44
N LYS A 58 -6.39 -4.15 -10.02
CA LYS A 58 -7.00 -4.06 -11.36
C LYS A 58 -6.00 -4.24 -12.49
N LEU A 59 -4.76 -3.78 -12.31
CA LEU A 59 -3.79 -3.75 -13.41
C LEU A 59 -2.37 -3.91 -12.91
N VAL A 60 -1.65 -4.89 -13.47
CA VAL A 60 -0.21 -5.10 -13.29
C VAL A 60 0.38 -5.13 -14.69
N ARG A 61 1.27 -4.17 -15.03
CA ARG A 61 1.91 -4.12 -16.36
C ARG A 61 3.28 -4.77 -16.41
N SER A 62 3.96 -4.84 -15.27
CA SER A 62 5.25 -5.49 -15.17
C SER A 62 5.26 -6.40 -13.96
N HIS A 63 5.69 -7.64 -14.18
CA HIS A 63 5.90 -8.63 -13.13
C HIS A 63 7.07 -8.22 -12.21
N GLU A 64 8.01 -7.39 -12.68
CA GLU A 64 9.05 -6.78 -11.85
C GLU A 64 8.46 -5.78 -10.85
N ALA A 65 7.31 -5.17 -11.15
CA ALA A 65 6.65 -4.23 -10.24
C ALA A 65 5.81 -4.94 -9.17
N LEU A 66 5.18 -6.05 -9.52
CA LEU A 66 4.37 -6.85 -8.60
C LEU A 66 4.37 -8.31 -9.10
N SER A 67 4.97 -9.20 -8.34
CA SER A 67 5.01 -10.63 -8.63
C SER A 67 3.80 -11.37 -8.08
N ASP A 68 3.54 -12.59 -8.57
CA ASP A 68 2.48 -13.43 -8.01
C ASP A 68 2.69 -13.70 -6.51
N GLN A 69 3.94 -13.96 -6.10
CA GLN A 69 4.31 -14.08 -4.68
C GLN A 69 4.03 -12.79 -3.90
N ASP A 70 4.21 -11.61 -4.50
CA ASP A 70 3.87 -10.35 -3.84
C ASP A 70 2.35 -10.26 -3.62
N LEU A 71 1.56 -10.62 -4.63
CA LEU A 71 0.10 -10.66 -4.53
C LEU A 71 -0.36 -11.63 -3.45
N GLU A 72 0.22 -12.83 -3.37
CA GLU A 72 -0.05 -13.82 -2.32
C GLU A 72 0.28 -13.28 -0.93
N ASN A 73 1.38 -12.53 -0.81
CA ASN A 73 1.77 -11.85 0.43
C ASN A 73 0.96 -10.58 0.72
N ARG A 74 -0.11 -10.32 -0.03
CA ARG A 74 -0.97 -9.13 0.07
C ARG A 74 -0.23 -7.80 -0.15
N PHE A 75 0.73 -7.80 -1.05
CA PHE A 75 1.27 -6.57 -1.62
C PHE A 75 0.42 -6.15 -2.82
N ALA A 76 0.33 -4.84 -3.02
CA ALA A 76 -0.50 -4.24 -4.05
C ALA A 76 0.15 -2.98 -4.60
N LEU A 77 -0.21 -2.62 -5.83
CA LEU A 77 0.15 -1.33 -6.40
C LEU A 77 -0.98 -0.34 -6.13
N ALA A 78 -0.79 0.57 -5.19
CA ALA A 78 -1.79 1.56 -4.79
C ALA A 78 -2.26 2.48 -5.94
N CYS A 79 -1.48 2.56 -7.02
CA CYS A 79 -1.84 3.29 -8.23
C CYS A 79 -2.84 2.55 -9.13
N CYS A 80 -2.99 1.22 -8.99
CA CYS A 80 -3.81 0.37 -9.84
C CYS A 80 -4.64 -0.65 -9.04
N MET A 81 -5.07 -0.28 -7.84
CA MET A 81 -5.96 -1.09 -7.02
C MET A 81 -7.29 -0.39 -6.76
N THR A 82 -8.34 -1.19 -6.60
CA THR A 82 -9.66 -0.76 -6.16
C THR A 82 -9.90 -1.27 -4.75
N ILE A 83 -10.40 -0.38 -3.91
CA ILE A 83 -10.78 -0.66 -2.53
C ILE A 83 -12.16 -1.30 -2.47
N LYS A 84 -12.29 -2.37 -1.69
CA LYS A 84 -13.57 -3.05 -1.41
C LYS A 84 -14.02 -2.90 0.04
N SER A 85 -13.11 -2.57 0.95
CA SER A 85 -13.43 -2.23 2.34
C SER A 85 -12.49 -1.14 2.86
N ASP A 86 -12.62 -0.81 4.14
CA ASP A 86 -11.60 -0.05 4.87
C ASP A 86 -10.25 -0.78 4.78
N LEU A 87 -9.18 -0.04 4.49
CA LEU A 87 -7.83 -0.59 4.31
C LEU A 87 -6.84 0.01 5.28
N ASP A 88 -5.90 -0.83 5.68
CA ASP A 88 -4.66 -0.40 6.33
C ASP A 88 -3.48 -0.74 5.41
N LEU A 89 -2.74 0.30 5.02
CA LEU A 89 -1.66 0.27 4.06
C LEU A 89 -0.37 0.72 4.73
N ILE A 90 0.73 0.06 4.39
CA ILE A 90 2.06 0.47 4.81
C ILE A 90 3.01 0.41 3.62
N THR A 91 3.89 1.41 3.51
CA THR A 91 4.94 1.39 2.48
C THR A 91 5.91 0.25 2.72
N ILE A 92 6.61 -0.19 1.67
CA ILE A 92 7.61 -1.25 1.79
C ILE A 92 8.71 -0.85 2.77
N GLU A 93 9.20 0.38 2.67
CA GLU A 93 10.25 0.91 3.54
C GLU A 93 9.86 0.90 5.03
N ASP A 94 8.62 1.26 5.35
CA ASP A 94 8.12 1.23 6.73
C ASP A 94 7.78 -0.20 7.19
N TYR A 95 7.31 -1.05 6.28
CA TYR A 95 7.02 -2.45 6.58
C TYR A 95 8.29 -3.23 6.97
N GLU A 96 9.40 -3.02 6.26
CA GLU A 96 10.69 -3.63 6.58
C GLU A 96 11.17 -3.25 7.98
N LYS A 97 11.03 -1.97 8.36
CA LYS A 97 11.34 -1.49 9.72
C LYS A 97 10.41 -2.11 10.77
N TYR A 98 9.11 -2.19 10.46
CA TYR A 98 8.12 -2.82 11.33
C TYR A 98 8.43 -4.31 11.57
N MET A 99 8.83 -5.04 10.53
CA MET A 99 9.23 -6.44 10.63
C MET A 99 10.51 -6.62 11.45
N GLN A 100 11.54 -5.79 11.24
CA GLN A 100 12.77 -5.84 12.03
C GLN A 100 12.48 -5.62 13.52
N LYS A 101 11.67 -4.61 13.86
CA LYS A 101 11.30 -4.32 15.25
C LYS A 101 10.58 -5.51 15.90
N ASN A 102 9.60 -6.09 15.21
CA ASN A 102 8.87 -7.27 15.70
C ASN A 102 9.78 -8.50 15.89
N ILE A 103 10.82 -8.66 15.07
CA ILE A 103 11.80 -9.74 15.25
C ILE A 103 12.69 -9.47 16.47
N LEU A 104 13.23 -8.25 16.61
CA LEU A 104 14.04 -7.86 17.77
C LEU A 104 13.27 -7.99 19.11
N GLU A 105 11.98 -7.65 19.12
CA GLU A 105 11.13 -7.80 20.31
C GLU A 105 10.88 -9.27 20.69
N LYS A 106 10.93 -10.19 19.72
CA LYS A 106 10.78 -11.64 19.95
C LYS A 106 12.05 -12.32 20.44
N THR A 107 13.24 -11.82 20.09
CA THR A 107 14.53 -12.40 20.53
C THR A 107 14.91 -12.02 21.97
N THR A 108 14.19 -11.06 22.58
CA THR A 108 14.45 -10.57 23.94
C THR A 108 13.59 -11.27 25.01
N LYS A 109 12.94 -12.40 24.69
CA LYS A 109 12.22 -13.26 25.64
C LYS A 109 12.79 -14.67 25.67
#